data_AF-A0A328DFM7-F1
#
_entry.id   AF-A0A328DFM7-F1
#
_cell.length_a   1.000
_cell.length_b   1.000
_cell.length_c   1.000
_cell.angle_alpha   90.00
_cell.angle_beta   90.00
_cell.angle_gamma   90.00
#
_symmetry.space_group_name_H-M   'P 1'
#
loop_
_entity.id
_entity.type
_entity.pdbx_description
1 polymer ?
#
loop_
_entity_poly.entity_id
_entity_poly.type
_entity_poly.pdbx_seq_one_letter_code
_entity_poly.pdbx_strand_id
1 'polypeptide(L)'
;MANPSASKRWLPLEANPDVMNQFIWGLGVPEDQAECCDVYGLDVDLLAMVPKPVLAVLFLYPITSQSEDERIQEDSKIKLQEVSSGVFFMKQTVGNACGTIALLHAIGNITSKIKLVEGSFLDKFFKSTANMDPLERAKFLENDDEMEDAHSVAATAGDTEATDNVNTHFICFAIADGQLYELDGRRSGPILHGKSSPDTLLQDAAKVIQKMIEKNPESNEFNVIALSKKDEQRWWDRRKHNEEQILCFKKSLPVGVPPCQMLFFICALILIFLWTFLISF
;
A
#
# COMPACT_ATOMS: atom_id res chain seq x y z
N MET A 1 -7.35 20.91 -35.09
CA MET A 1 -6.47 19.75 -34.83
C MET A 1 -6.41 19.61 -33.32
N ALA A 2 -7.04 18.57 -32.78
CA ALA A 2 -7.02 18.33 -31.34
C ALA A 2 -5.58 18.04 -30.93
N ASN A 3 -5.08 18.79 -29.95
CA ASN A 3 -3.87 18.42 -29.22
C ASN A 3 -4.10 17.00 -28.69
N PRO A 4 -3.16 16.04 -28.84
CA PRO A 4 -3.29 14.77 -28.14
C PRO A 4 -3.40 15.13 -26.65
N SER A 5 -4.54 14.85 -26.03
CA SER A 5 -4.74 15.16 -24.62
C SER A 5 -3.59 14.55 -23.85
N ALA A 6 -2.86 15.35 -23.06
CA ALA A 6 -1.88 14.80 -22.15
C ALA A 6 -2.56 13.68 -21.36
N SER A 7 -1.98 12.48 -21.38
CA SER A 7 -2.49 11.33 -20.62
C SER A 7 -2.69 11.75 -19.16
N LYS A 8 -3.80 11.35 -18.52
CA LYS A 8 -4.07 11.66 -17.10
C LYS A 8 -2.89 11.20 -16.23
N ARG A 9 -2.45 12.05 -15.31
CA ARG A 9 -1.32 11.80 -14.40
C ARG A 9 -1.68 12.27 -13.00
N TRP A 10 -1.27 11.49 -12.01
CA TRP A 10 -1.36 11.85 -10.60
C TRP A 10 0.02 12.15 -10.01
N LEU A 11 0.06 12.52 -8.74
CA LEU A 11 1.30 12.57 -7.97
C LEU A 11 1.72 11.13 -7.59
N PRO A 12 3.01 10.82 -7.43
CA PRO A 12 3.42 9.51 -6.94
C PRO A 12 3.08 9.38 -5.45
N LEU A 13 2.65 8.19 -5.04
CA LEU A 13 2.45 7.86 -3.64
C LEU A 13 3.80 7.52 -2.98
N GLU A 14 4.06 8.05 -1.78
CA GLU A 14 5.25 7.70 -1.00
C GLU A 14 5.17 6.25 -0.50
N ALA A 15 6.32 5.55 -0.45
CA ALA A 15 6.44 4.23 0.16
C ALA A 15 6.47 4.32 1.68
N ASN A 16 5.34 4.74 2.25
CA ASN A 16 5.19 5.01 3.67
C ASN A 16 3.95 4.28 4.21
N PRO A 17 4.12 3.29 5.11
CA PRO A 17 3.00 2.55 5.67
C PRO A 17 1.94 3.43 6.33
N ASP A 18 2.30 4.54 6.98
CA ASP A 18 1.33 5.41 7.65
C ASP A 18 0.42 6.11 6.63
N VAL A 19 0.99 6.64 5.55
CA VAL A 19 0.22 7.21 4.43
C VAL A 19 -0.69 6.16 3.80
N MET A 20 -0.14 4.98 3.49
CA MET A 20 -0.91 3.89 2.87
C MET A 20 -2.03 3.39 3.79
N ASN A 21 -1.78 3.32 5.09
CA ASN A 21 -2.76 2.93 6.10
C ASN A 21 -3.93 3.91 6.14
N GLN A 22 -3.66 5.22 6.28
CA GLN A 22 -4.72 6.22 6.26
C GLN A 22 -5.53 6.16 4.97
N PHE A 23 -4.86 5.94 3.83
CA PHE A 23 -5.50 5.82 2.54
C PHE A 23 -6.46 4.62 2.46
N ILE A 24 -5.99 3.39 2.77
CA ILE A 24 -6.85 2.21 2.69
C ILE A 24 -7.97 2.22 3.74
N TRP A 25 -7.72 2.77 4.92
CA TRP A 25 -8.73 2.87 5.98
C TRP A 25 -9.82 3.88 5.61
N GLY A 26 -9.43 5.05 5.09
CA GLY A 26 -10.38 6.05 4.57
C GLY A 26 -11.26 5.52 3.44
N LEU A 27 -10.74 4.58 2.64
CA LEU A 27 -11.46 3.96 1.53
C LEU A 27 -12.32 2.75 1.93
N GLY A 28 -12.28 2.31 3.19
CA GLY A 28 -13.20 1.31 3.73
C GLY A 28 -12.60 -0.03 4.13
N VAL A 29 -11.27 -0.15 4.24
CA VAL A 29 -10.65 -1.26 4.97
C VAL A 29 -10.75 -0.97 6.47
N PRO A 30 -11.40 -1.80 7.29
CA PRO A 30 -11.39 -1.57 8.74
C PRO A 30 -9.98 -1.70 9.31
N GLU A 31 -9.63 -0.83 10.25
CA GLU A 31 -8.31 -0.84 10.88
C GLU A 31 -7.94 -2.20 11.48
N ASP A 32 -8.89 -2.90 12.10
CA ASP A 32 -8.69 -4.21 12.73
C ASP A 32 -8.52 -5.35 11.72
N GLN A 33 -8.79 -5.13 10.44
CA GLN A 33 -8.71 -6.16 9.40
C GLN A 33 -7.34 -6.20 8.73
N ALA A 34 -6.74 -5.05 8.44
CA ALA A 34 -5.44 -4.98 7.78
C ALA A 34 -4.69 -3.66 8.02
N GLU A 35 -3.36 -3.75 8.08
CA GLU A 35 -2.44 -2.62 8.11
C GLU A 35 -1.18 -2.91 7.28
N CYS A 36 -0.71 -1.90 6.56
CA CYS A 36 0.61 -1.83 5.95
C CYS A 36 1.68 -1.70 7.04
N CYS A 37 2.80 -2.39 6.85
CA CYS A 37 3.96 -2.36 7.72
C CYS A 37 5.24 -2.40 6.88
N ASP A 38 6.30 -1.74 7.34
CA ASP A 38 7.62 -1.84 6.72
C ASP A 38 8.18 -3.27 6.80
N VAL A 39 8.93 -3.64 5.77
CA VAL A 39 9.79 -4.82 5.77
C VAL A 39 11.24 -4.35 5.76
N TYR A 40 11.89 -4.39 6.92
CA TYR A 40 13.24 -3.84 7.12
C TYR A 40 14.35 -4.59 6.38
N GLY A 41 14.09 -5.84 5.97
CA GLY A 41 15.02 -6.61 5.17
C GLY A 41 14.46 -7.96 4.75
N LEU A 42 15.20 -8.63 3.87
CA LEU A 42 14.75 -9.85 3.17
C LEU A 42 15.38 -11.13 3.70
N ASP A 43 16.20 -11.05 4.75
CA ASP A 43 16.68 -12.21 5.49
C ASP A 43 15.62 -12.73 6.46
N VAL A 44 15.80 -13.97 6.93
CA VAL A 44 14.80 -14.68 7.74
C VAL A 44 14.49 -13.95 9.04
N ASP A 45 15.48 -13.31 9.66
CA ASP A 45 15.33 -12.68 10.96
C ASP A 45 14.54 -11.36 10.82
N LEU A 46 14.84 -10.54 9.82
CA LEU A 46 14.10 -9.31 9.54
C LEU A 46 12.68 -9.58 9.04
N LEU A 47 12.48 -10.60 8.21
CA LEU A 47 11.13 -11.00 7.78
C LEU A 47 10.28 -11.52 8.95
N ALA A 48 10.88 -12.07 10.01
CA ALA A 48 10.16 -12.54 11.18
C ALA A 48 9.58 -11.40 12.04
N MET A 49 10.08 -10.16 11.88
CA MET A 49 9.56 -8.97 12.58
C MET A 49 8.22 -8.46 12.02
N VAL A 50 7.89 -8.86 10.78
CA VAL A 50 6.65 -8.42 10.11
C VAL A 50 5.45 -9.10 10.78
N PRO A 51 4.37 -8.35 11.13
CA PRO A 51 3.17 -8.93 11.70
C PRO A 51 2.54 -9.99 10.80
N LYS A 52 2.00 -11.04 11.43
CA LYS A 52 1.40 -12.18 10.74
C LYS A 52 -0.08 -12.30 11.08
N PRO A 53 -0.90 -12.87 10.18
CA PRO A 53 -0.56 -13.31 8.81
C PRO A 53 -0.34 -12.14 7.84
N VAL A 54 0.59 -12.31 6.90
CA VAL A 54 0.76 -11.41 5.75
C VAL A 54 -0.28 -11.73 4.69
N LEU A 55 -0.92 -10.70 4.16
CA LEU A 55 -2.03 -10.77 3.23
C LEU A 55 -1.58 -10.48 1.78
N ALA A 56 -0.67 -9.52 1.61
CA ALA A 56 -0.03 -9.13 0.36
C ALA A 56 1.32 -8.44 0.63
N VAL A 57 2.18 -8.34 -0.39
CA VAL A 57 3.45 -7.62 -0.32
C VAL A 57 3.55 -6.64 -1.47
N LEU A 58 3.78 -5.36 -1.17
CA LEU A 58 4.05 -4.32 -2.15
C LEU A 58 5.56 -4.14 -2.28
N PHE A 59 6.03 -3.95 -3.50
CA PHE A 59 7.44 -3.70 -3.78
C PHE A 59 7.58 -2.48 -4.69
N LEU A 60 8.33 -1.49 -4.23
CA LEU A 60 8.77 -0.34 -5.00
C LEU A 60 10.18 -0.63 -5.52
N TYR A 61 10.39 -0.43 -6.82
CA TYR A 61 11.70 -0.61 -7.45
C TYR A 61 11.93 0.40 -8.59
N PRO A 62 13.18 0.70 -8.97
CA PRO A 62 13.48 1.60 -10.07
C PRO A 62 13.22 0.92 -11.42
N ILE A 63 12.55 1.64 -12.31
CA ILE A 63 12.45 1.29 -13.72
C ILE A 63 13.70 1.82 -14.42
N THR A 64 14.48 0.89 -14.97
CA THR A 64 15.62 1.18 -15.84
C THR A 64 15.29 0.85 -17.29
N SER A 65 16.04 1.41 -18.25
CA SER A 65 15.89 1.05 -19.67
C SER A 65 16.04 -0.45 -19.91
N GLN A 66 16.98 -1.10 -19.20
CA GLN A 66 17.15 -2.55 -19.25
C GLN A 66 15.90 -3.29 -18.75
N SER A 67 15.33 -2.88 -17.62
CA SER A 67 14.12 -3.52 -17.08
C SER A 67 12.91 -3.37 -18.03
N GLU A 68 12.83 -2.26 -18.78
CA GLU A 68 11.79 -2.06 -19.77
C GLU A 68 11.94 -2.96 -20.99
N ASP A 69 13.16 -3.14 -21.48
CA ASP A 69 13.44 -4.04 -22.60
C ASP A 69 13.11 -5.49 -22.21
N GLU A 70 13.52 -5.93 -21.01
CA GLU A 70 13.16 -7.23 -20.45
C GLU A 70 11.64 -7.38 -20.35
N ARG A 71 10.95 -6.35 -19.85
CA ARG A 71 9.49 -6.35 -19.73
C ARG A 71 8.81 -6.60 -21.06
N ILE A 72 9.20 -5.90 -22.11
CA ILE A 72 8.61 -6.02 -23.45
C ILE A 72 8.80 -7.44 -24.00
N GLN A 73 9.97 -8.05 -23.76
CA GLN A 73 10.26 -9.42 -24.19
C GLN A 73 9.43 -10.46 -23.40
N GLU A 74 9.25 -10.25 -22.10
CA GLU A 74 8.50 -11.15 -21.21
C GLU A 74 6.99 -11.06 -21.41
N ASP A 75 6.45 -9.87 -21.71
CA ASP A 75 5.01 -9.63 -21.88
C ASP A 75 4.38 -10.50 -22.97
N SER A 76 5.19 -10.96 -23.94
CA SER A 76 4.75 -11.90 -24.98
C SER A 76 4.52 -13.32 -24.45
N LYS A 77 5.27 -13.73 -23.42
CA LYS A 77 5.16 -15.06 -22.78
C LYS A 77 4.01 -15.11 -21.77
N ILE A 78 3.73 -14.00 -21.09
CA ILE A 78 2.63 -13.90 -20.11
C ILE A 78 1.27 -14.20 -20.76
N LYS A 79 1.05 -13.77 -22.01
CA LYS A 79 -0.18 -14.05 -22.76
C LYS A 79 -0.49 -15.54 -22.95
N LEU A 80 0.51 -16.41 -22.78
CA LEU A 80 0.38 -17.86 -22.92
C LEU A 80 0.16 -18.58 -21.58
N GLN A 81 0.19 -17.85 -20.47
CA GLN A 81 0.02 -18.40 -19.14
C GLN A 81 -1.47 -18.55 -18.80
N GLU A 82 -1.85 -19.73 -18.32
CA GLU A 82 -3.16 -19.90 -17.67
C GLU A 82 -3.13 -19.19 -16.32
N VAL A 83 -3.87 -18.09 -16.22
CA VAL A 83 -4.07 -17.33 -14.98
C VAL A 83 -5.36 -17.80 -14.33
N SER A 84 -5.32 -18.01 -13.01
CA SER A 84 -6.54 -18.33 -12.26
C SER A 84 -7.60 -17.25 -12.43
N SER A 85 -8.86 -17.65 -12.60
CA SER A 85 -10.01 -16.75 -12.62
C SER A 85 -10.26 -16.04 -11.28
N GLY A 86 -9.64 -16.53 -10.19
CA GLY A 86 -9.69 -15.92 -8.86
C GLY A 86 -8.75 -14.73 -8.69
N VAL A 87 -7.85 -14.46 -9.64
CA VAL A 87 -6.93 -13.32 -9.56
C VAL A 87 -7.64 -12.02 -9.90
N PHE A 88 -7.68 -11.09 -8.96
CA PHE A 88 -8.05 -9.71 -9.26
C PHE A 88 -6.86 -8.98 -9.88
N PHE A 89 -7.00 -8.53 -11.13
CA PHE A 89 -5.99 -7.79 -11.86
C PHE A 89 -6.60 -6.62 -12.63
N MET A 90 -5.87 -5.52 -12.70
CA MET A 90 -6.24 -4.33 -13.49
C MET A 90 -5.00 -3.69 -14.10
N LYS A 91 -5.19 -3.07 -15.26
CA LYS A 91 -4.14 -2.31 -15.95
C LYS A 91 -3.94 -0.95 -15.28
N GLN A 92 -2.77 -0.37 -15.49
CA GLN A 92 -2.51 1.03 -15.16
C GLN A 92 -2.57 1.86 -16.43
N THR A 93 -3.52 2.81 -16.50
CA THR A 93 -3.65 3.78 -17.60
C THR A 93 -3.36 5.22 -17.17
N VAL A 94 -3.41 5.48 -15.86
CA VAL A 94 -3.07 6.78 -15.26
C VAL A 94 -1.60 6.80 -14.84
N GLY A 95 -0.86 7.84 -15.26
CA GLY A 95 0.54 8.00 -14.87
C GLY A 95 0.69 8.24 -13.37
N ASN A 96 1.73 7.68 -12.76
CA ASN A 96 2.05 7.72 -11.32
C ASN A 96 1.02 7.05 -10.38
N ALA A 97 -0.08 6.49 -10.89
CA ALA A 97 -1.08 5.79 -10.08
C ALA A 97 -0.62 4.42 -9.54
N CYS A 98 0.64 4.01 -9.72
CA CYS A 98 1.13 2.66 -9.42
C CYS A 98 0.93 2.25 -7.95
N GLY A 99 1.10 3.17 -7.00
CA GLY A 99 0.84 2.90 -5.57
C GLY A 99 -0.62 2.54 -5.30
N THR A 100 -1.56 3.30 -5.87
CA THR A 100 -3.00 2.98 -5.79
C THR A 100 -3.31 1.66 -6.48
N ILE A 101 -2.76 1.41 -7.67
CA ILE A 101 -2.99 0.15 -8.39
C ILE A 101 -2.46 -1.05 -7.59
N ALA A 102 -1.28 -0.95 -6.98
CA ALA A 102 -0.70 -2.00 -6.16
C ALA A 102 -1.54 -2.27 -4.89
N LEU A 103 -2.09 -1.22 -4.25
CA LEU A 103 -3.00 -1.38 -3.12
C LEU A 103 -4.35 -2.01 -3.54
N LEU A 104 -4.90 -1.64 -4.69
CA LEU A 104 -6.11 -2.25 -5.24
C LEU A 104 -5.88 -3.72 -5.62
N HIS A 105 -4.71 -4.06 -6.19
CA HIS A 105 -4.31 -5.44 -6.41
C HIS A 105 -4.19 -6.21 -5.09
N ALA A 106 -3.55 -5.63 -4.07
CA ALA A 106 -3.42 -6.25 -2.75
C ALA A 106 -4.80 -6.54 -2.14
N ILE A 107 -5.65 -5.52 -2.02
CA ILE A 107 -6.98 -5.61 -1.38
C ILE A 107 -7.91 -6.51 -2.19
N GLY A 108 -7.94 -6.35 -3.52
CA GLY A 108 -8.81 -7.12 -4.42
C GLY A 108 -8.61 -8.64 -4.30
N ASN A 109 -7.36 -9.07 -4.12
CA ASN A 109 -6.99 -10.49 -3.96
C ASN A 109 -7.16 -11.02 -2.52
N ILE A 110 -7.62 -10.20 -1.58
CA ILE A 110 -7.87 -10.60 -0.19
C ILE A 110 -9.30 -10.30 0.29
N THR A 111 -10.20 -9.89 -0.61
CA THR A 111 -11.61 -9.58 -0.30
C THR A 111 -12.38 -10.75 0.35
N SER A 112 -11.92 -11.99 0.17
CA SER A 112 -12.46 -13.18 0.87
C SER A 112 -11.88 -13.40 2.27
N LYS A 113 -10.80 -12.72 2.63
CA LYS A 113 -10.04 -12.86 3.90
C LYS A 113 -10.26 -11.71 4.88
N ILE A 114 -10.70 -10.56 4.37
CA ILE A 114 -11.04 -9.36 5.14
C ILE A 114 -12.48 -8.93 4.85
N LYS A 115 -13.11 -8.27 5.82
CA LYS A 115 -14.44 -7.70 5.63
C LYS A 115 -14.34 -6.19 5.40
N LEU A 116 -14.55 -5.74 4.16
CA LEU A 116 -14.66 -4.32 3.87
C LEU A 116 -15.90 -3.72 4.55
N VAL A 117 -15.84 -2.42 4.87
CA VAL A 117 -17.00 -1.67 5.38
C VAL A 117 -18.08 -1.64 4.30
N GLU A 118 -19.27 -2.13 4.62
CA GLU A 118 -20.38 -2.18 3.66
C GLU A 118 -20.75 -0.77 3.17
N GLY A 119 -20.86 -0.59 1.86
CA GLY A 119 -21.16 0.70 1.25
C GLY A 119 -20.00 1.69 1.19
N SER A 120 -18.81 1.31 1.67
CA SER A 120 -17.58 2.08 1.47
C SER A 120 -17.17 2.15 -0.01
N PHE A 121 -16.20 3.00 -0.32
CA PHE A 121 -15.66 3.12 -1.66
C PHE A 121 -15.16 1.77 -2.20
N LEU A 122 -14.26 1.10 -1.46
CA LEU A 122 -13.67 -0.16 -1.92
C LEU A 122 -14.72 -1.28 -2.06
N ASP A 123 -15.69 -1.34 -1.15
CA ASP A 123 -16.79 -2.30 -1.26
C ASP A 123 -17.58 -2.10 -2.57
N LYS A 124 -17.93 -0.86 -2.91
CA LYS A 124 -18.61 -0.53 -4.17
C LYS A 124 -17.72 -0.76 -5.39
N PHE A 125 -16.45 -0.38 -5.31
CA PHE A 125 -15.49 -0.53 -6.41
C PHE A 125 -15.32 -1.99 -6.81
N PHE A 126 -15.04 -2.88 -5.85
CA PHE A 126 -14.85 -4.31 -6.16
C PHE A 126 -16.16 -4.98 -6.61
N LYS A 127 -17.31 -4.57 -6.08
CA LYS A 127 -18.62 -5.07 -6.56
C LYS A 127 -18.91 -4.61 -7.99
N SER A 128 -18.65 -3.34 -8.30
CA SER A 128 -18.96 -2.75 -9.62
C SER A 128 -18.02 -3.27 -10.72
N THR A 129 -16.79 -3.62 -10.36
CA THR A 129 -15.75 -4.06 -11.28
C THR A 129 -15.55 -5.58 -11.35
N ALA A 130 -16.38 -6.35 -10.64
CA ALA A 130 -16.25 -7.80 -10.52
C ALA A 130 -16.22 -8.51 -11.89
N ASN A 131 -17.08 -8.09 -12.81
CA ASN A 131 -17.23 -8.69 -14.15
C ASN A 131 -16.47 -7.95 -15.25
N MET A 132 -15.70 -6.92 -14.91
CA MET A 132 -14.93 -6.14 -15.87
C MET A 132 -13.59 -6.80 -16.17
N ASP A 133 -13.13 -6.67 -17.42
CA ASP A 133 -11.77 -7.04 -17.79
C ASP A 133 -10.73 -6.06 -17.18
N PRO A 134 -9.43 -6.41 -17.19
CA PRO A 134 -8.39 -5.56 -16.60
C PRO A 134 -8.29 -4.14 -17.17
N LEU A 135 -8.65 -3.93 -18.44
CA LEU A 135 -8.61 -2.62 -19.08
C LEU A 135 -9.88 -1.83 -18.78
N GLU A 136 -11.03 -2.48 -18.71
CA GLU A 136 -12.29 -1.88 -18.23
C GLU A 136 -12.17 -1.41 -16.78
N ARG A 137 -11.54 -2.20 -15.90
CA ARG A 137 -11.18 -1.79 -14.53
C ARG A 137 -10.34 -0.52 -14.50
N ALA A 138 -9.35 -0.43 -15.39
CA ALA A 138 -8.48 0.73 -15.48
C ALA A 138 -9.25 1.99 -15.93
N LYS A 139 -10.12 1.84 -16.94
CA LYS A 139 -11.00 2.92 -17.40
C LYS A 139 -12.02 3.34 -16.33
N PHE A 140 -12.52 2.40 -15.53
CA PHE A 140 -13.39 2.71 -14.41
C PHE A 140 -12.66 3.62 -13.41
N LEU A 141 -11.45 3.24 -13.00
CA LEU A 141 -10.62 4.03 -12.09
C LEU A 141 -10.23 5.40 -12.66
N GLU A 142 -9.93 5.45 -13.96
CA GLU A 142 -9.53 6.70 -14.64
C GLU A 142 -10.63 7.77 -14.62
N ASN A 143 -11.91 7.36 -14.58
CA ASN A 143 -13.06 8.26 -14.53
C ASN A 143 -13.63 8.42 -13.10
N ASP A 144 -12.93 7.94 -12.08
CA ASP A 144 -13.37 7.99 -10.68
C ASP A 144 -12.72 9.17 -9.96
N ASP A 145 -13.48 10.25 -9.79
CA ASP A 145 -13.02 11.46 -9.13
C ASP A 145 -12.82 11.25 -7.61
N GLU A 146 -13.59 10.36 -6.98
CA GLU A 146 -13.46 10.08 -5.53
C GLU A 146 -12.13 9.40 -5.22
N MET A 147 -11.69 8.46 -6.07
CA MET A 147 -10.38 7.84 -5.97
C MET A 147 -9.26 8.85 -6.25
N GLU A 148 -9.41 9.70 -7.27
CA GLU A 148 -8.40 10.71 -7.61
C GLU A 148 -8.18 11.69 -6.45
N ASP A 149 -9.26 12.16 -5.83
CA ASP A 149 -9.20 13.05 -4.66
C ASP A 149 -8.54 12.35 -3.47
N ALA A 150 -8.96 11.11 -3.16
CA ALA A 150 -8.38 10.34 -2.06
C ALA A 150 -6.88 10.06 -2.28
N HIS A 151 -6.49 9.76 -3.53
CA HIS A 151 -5.09 9.57 -3.90
C HIS A 151 -4.30 10.88 -3.76
N SER A 152 -4.84 12.02 -4.17
CA SER A 152 -4.18 13.33 -4.05
C SER A 152 -3.91 13.69 -2.58
N VAL A 153 -4.86 13.43 -1.69
CA VAL A 153 -4.68 13.62 -0.24
C VAL A 153 -3.56 12.72 0.28
N ALA A 154 -3.54 11.44 -0.11
CA ALA A 154 -2.50 10.51 0.33
C ALA A 154 -1.11 10.90 -0.21
N ALA A 155 -1.01 11.28 -1.48
CA ALA A 155 0.27 11.65 -2.12
C ALA A 155 0.90 12.93 -1.53
N THR A 156 0.12 13.78 -0.87
CA THR A 156 0.59 15.02 -0.22
C THR A 156 0.76 14.90 1.30
N ALA A 157 0.46 13.73 1.88
CA ALA A 157 0.54 13.48 3.31
C ALA A 157 1.85 12.81 3.76
N GLY A 158 2.74 12.46 2.82
CA GLY A 158 4.04 11.85 3.11
C GLY A 158 5.03 12.81 3.77
N ASP A 159 6.16 12.26 4.19
CA ASP A 159 7.24 13.04 4.82
C ASP A 159 8.05 13.85 3.79
N THR A 160 7.90 13.52 2.51
CA THR A 160 8.61 14.15 1.40
C THR A 160 7.67 14.90 0.46
N GLU A 161 8.18 15.99 -0.14
CA GLU A 161 7.47 16.73 -1.18
C GLU A 161 7.34 15.88 -2.44
N ALA A 162 6.10 15.62 -2.88
CA ALA A 162 5.84 14.83 -4.08
C ALA A 162 6.32 15.55 -5.35
N THR A 163 6.99 14.82 -6.24
CA THR A 163 7.45 15.35 -7.53
C THR A 163 6.91 14.52 -8.70
N ASP A 164 6.57 15.18 -9.81
CA ASP A 164 5.90 14.52 -10.94
C ASP A 164 6.75 13.47 -11.67
N ASN A 165 8.07 13.56 -11.55
CA ASN A 165 9.03 12.79 -12.32
C ASN A 165 9.75 11.78 -11.43
N VAL A 166 9.13 10.62 -11.25
CA VAL A 166 9.71 9.47 -10.56
C VAL A 166 9.99 8.34 -11.55
N ASN A 167 11.11 7.66 -11.35
CA ASN A 167 11.46 6.45 -12.09
C ASN A 167 11.20 5.18 -11.27
N THR A 168 10.59 5.29 -10.09
CA THR A 168 10.23 4.13 -9.26
C THR A 168 8.80 3.66 -9.56
N HIS A 169 8.53 2.38 -9.31
CA HIS A 169 7.25 1.76 -9.64
C HIS A 169 6.85 0.71 -8.63
N PHE A 170 5.58 0.76 -8.20
CA PHE A 170 5.00 -0.22 -7.31
C PHE A 170 4.41 -1.41 -8.05
N ILE A 171 4.65 -2.60 -7.51
CA ILE A 171 3.97 -3.85 -7.88
C ILE A 171 3.46 -4.55 -6.62
N CYS A 172 2.53 -5.49 -6.80
CA CYS A 172 1.95 -6.27 -5.70
C CYS A 172 2.21 -7.77 -5.89
N PHE A 173 2.59 -8.44 -4.82
CA PHE A 173 2.61 -9.89 -4.70
C PHE A 173 1.43 -10.37 -3.86
N ALA A 174 0.61 -11.26 -4.41
CA ALA A 174 -0.57 -11.79 -3.74
C ALA A 174 -0.76 -13.29 -4.04
N ILE A 175 -1.52 -13.97 -3.17
CA ILE A 175 -1.89 -15.37 -3.36
C ILE A 175 -3.31 -15.49 -3.88
N ALA A 176 -3.46 -16.17 -5.00
CA ALA A 176 -4.72 -16.69 -5.50
C ALA A 176 -4.57 -18.18 -5.80
N ASP A 177 -5.54 -19.00 -5.40
CA ASP A 177 -5.56 -20.46 -5.64
C ASP A 177 -4.26 -21.21 -5.28
N GLY A 178 -3.63 -20.82 -4.16
CA GLY A 178 -2.39 -21.44 -3.66
C GLY A 178 -1.15 -21.14 -4.51
N GLN A 179 -1.21 -20.09 -5.33
CA GLN A 179 -0.14 -19.65 -6.20
C GLN A 179 0.26 -18.21 -5.92
N LEU A 180 1.55 -17.89 -6.02
CA LEU A 180 2.09 -16.55 -5.90
C LEU A 180 2.03 -15.84 -7.25
N TYR A 181 1.35 -14.70 -7.29
CA TYR A 181 1.29 -13.84 -8.46
C TYR A 181 1.97 -12.51 -8.18
N GLU A 182 2.77 -12.05 -9.15
CA GLU A 182 3.20 -10.67 -9.30
C GLU A 182 2.17 -9.93 -10.17
N LEU A 183 1.70 -8.80 -9.65
CA LEU A 183 0.65 -7.98 -10.22
C LEU A 183 1.21 -6.60 -10.49
N ASP A 184 1.47 -6.34 -11.78
CA ASP A 184 1.96 -5.06 -12.28
C ASP A 184 1.01 -4.56 -13.37
N GLY A 185 0.35 -3.42 -13.12
CA GLY A 185 -0.59 -2.82 -14.06
C GLY A 185 0.02 -2.46 -15.43
N ARG A 186 1.35 -2.38 -15.54
CA ARG A 186 2.07 -2.11 -16.79
C ARG A 186 2.23 -3.36 -17.66
N ARG A 187 2.23 -4.57 -17.06
CA ARG A 187 2.39 -5.87 -17.75
C ARG A 187 1.16 -6.30 -18.54
N SER A 188 1.32 -7.23 -19.47
CA SER A 188 0.19 -7.76 -20.26
C SER A 188 -0.81 -8.58 -19.43
N GLY A 189 -0.40 -9.07 -18.25
CA GLY A 189 -1.22 -9.80 -17.27
C GLY A 189 -0.42 -10.12 -16.00
N PRO A 190 -1.03 -10.82 -15.03
CA PRO A 190 -0.33 -11.35 -13.86
C PRO A 190 0.82 -12.29 -14.23
N ILE A 191 1.89 -12.27 -13.43
CA ILE A 191 3.05 -13.17 -13.59
C ILE A 191 3.00 -14.22 -12.47
N LEU A 192 2.89 -15.50 -12.84
CA LEU A 192 2.93 -16.61 -11.89
C LEU A 192 4.37 -16.94 -11.48
N HIS A 193 4.63 -16.95 -10.17
CA HIS A 193 5.92 -17.32 -9.57
C HIS A 193 5.94 -18.72 -8.93
N GLY A 194 4.82 -19.46 -8.99
CA GLY A 194 4.71 -20.83 -8.50
C GLY A 194 3.81 -20.97 -7.27
N LYS A 195 3.94 -22.07 -6.53
CA LYS A 195 3.10 -22.35 -5.35
C LYS A 195 3.49 -21.47 -4.16
N SER A 196 2.50 -21.01 -3.42
CA SER A 196 2.69 -20.32 -2.15
C SER A 196 1.47 -20.50 -1.24
N SER A 197 1.58 -20.06 0.01
CA SER A 197 0.54 -20.20 1.03
C SER A 197 0.50 -18.95 1.92
N PRO A 198 -0.60 -18.70 2.66
CA PRO A 198 -0.65 -17.59 3.61
C PRO A 198 0.53 -17.55 4.60
N ASP A 199 1.09 -18.71 4.95
CA ASP A 199 2.22 -18.83 5.89
C ASP A 199 3.58 -18.57 5.24
N THR A 200 3.68 -18.71 3.92
CA THR A 200 4.95 -18.58 3.16
C THR A 200 4.99 -17.40 2.20
N LEU A 201 3.88 -16.66 2.07
CA LEU A 201 3.72 -15.54 1.14
C LEU A 201 4.90 -14.57 1.17
N LEU A 202 5.23 -14.09 2.37
CA LEU A 202 6.28 -13.08 2.55
C LEU A 202 7.65 -13.64 2.13
N GLN A 203 7.97 -14.88 2.50
CA GLN A 203 9.24 -15.51 2.17
C GLN A 203 9.34 -15.83 0.68
N ASP A 204 8.25 -16.26 0.05
CA ASP A 204 8.24 -16.57 -1.37
C ASP A 204 8.32 -15.30 -2.22
N ALA A 205 7.61 -14.23 -1.83
CA ALA A 205 7.75 -12.91 -2.44
C ALA A 205 9.17 -12.34 -2.25
N ALA A 206 9.74 -12.44 -1.05
CA ALA A 206 11.10 -11.97 -0.76
C ALA A 206 12.15 -12.62 -1.68
N LYS A 207 12.03 -13.92 -1.99
CA LYS A 207 12.93 -14.60 -2.95
C LYS A 207 12.82 -14.05 -4.36
N VAL A 208 11.64 -13.63 -4.79
CA VAL A 208 11.43 -13.00 -6.11
C VAL A 208 12.04 -11.59 -6.09
N ILE A 209 11.74 -10.82 -5.05
CA ILE A 209 12.25 -9.45 -4.86
C ILE A 209 13.79 -9.43 -4.82
N GLN A 210 14.44 -10.37 -4.10
CA GLN A 210 15.90 -10.50 -4.08
C GLN A 210 16.48 -10.61 -5.48
N LYS A 211 15.90 -11.45 -6.36
CA LYS A 211 16.34 -11.58 -7.76
C LYS A 211 16.13 -10.30 -8.57
N MET A 212 15.07 -9.53 -8.28
CA MET A 212 14.84 -8.23 -8.93
C MET A 212 15.86 -7.19 -8.47
N ILE A 213 16.25 -7.20 -7.20
CA ILE A 213 17.31 -6.33 -6.65
C ILE A 213 18.67 -6.71 -7.25
N GLU A 214 19.00 -8.01 -7.34
CA GLU A 214 20.25 -8.50 -7.94
C GLU A 214 20.45 -8.06 -9.40
N LYS A 215 19.34 -7.86 -10.15
CA LYS A 215 19.38 -7.32 -11.52
C LYS A 215 19.71 -5.82 -11.59
N ASN A 216 19.66 -5.12 -10.46
CA ASN A 216 19.85 -3.67 -10.37
C ASN A 216 20.91 -3.32 -9.31
N PRO A 217 22.16 -3.83 -9.46
CA PRO A 217 23.19 -3.76 -8.41
C PRO A 217 23.65 -2.34 -8.05
N GLU A 218 23.41 -1.36 -8.93
CA GLU A 218 23.81 0.04 -8.74
C GLU A 218 22.73 0.89 -8.07
N SER A 219 21.55 0.34 -7.77
CA SER A 219 20.46 1.08 -7.15
C SER A 219 20.29 0.74 -5.67
N ASN A 220 19.83 1.72 -4.90
CA ASN A 220 19.33 1.55 -3.54
C ASN A 220 17.85 1.97 -3.42
N GLU A 221 17.19 2.25 -4.54
CA GLU A 221 15.82 2.82 -4.58
C GLU A 221 14.75 1.71 -4.50
N PHE A 222 14.85 0.89 -3.46
CA PHE A 222 13.92 -0.21 -3.19
C PHE A 222 13.18 0.02 -1.88
N ASN A 223 11.91 -0.36 -1.85
CA ASN A 223 11.14 -0.40 -0.61
C ASN A 223 10.15 -1.57 -0.66
N VAL A 224 9.95 -2.25 0.46
CA VAL A 224 9.03 -3.37 0.59
C VAL A 224 8.08 -3.10 1.75
N ILE A 225 6.77 -3.18 1.46
CA ILE A 225 5.69 -2.99 2.43
C ILE A 225 4.87 -4.27 2.48
N ALA A 226 4.62 -4.79 3.67
CA ALA A 226 3.71 -5.91 3.87
C ALA A 226 2.33 -5.39 4.30
N LEU A 227 1.28 -5.81 3.60
CA LEU A 227 -0.08 -5.69 4.11
C LEU A 227 -0.35 -6.92 4.98
N SER A 228 -0.57 -6.72 6.27
CA SER A 228 -0.75 -7.79 7.26
C SER A 228 -2.05 -7.63 8.02
N LYS A 229 -2.57 -8.71 8.62
CA LYS A 229 -3.66 -8.55 9.59
C LYS A 229 -3.16 -7.80 10.81
N LYS A 230 -3.97 -6.85 11.29
CA LYS A 230 -3.67 -6.14 12.53
C LYS A 230 -3.80 -7.10 13.70
N ASP A 231 -2.73 -7.22 14.47
CA ASP A 231 -2.74 -8.01 15.70
C ASP A 231 -3.60 -7.29 16.75
N GLU A 232 -4.75 -7.88 17.10
CA GLU A 232 -5.67 -7.35 18.11
C GLU A 232 -4.97 -7.07 19.43
N GLN A 233 -4.01 -7.91 19.83
CA GLN A 233 -3.28 -7.76 21.08
C GLN A 233 -2.39 -6.51 21.03
N ARG A 234 -1.63 -6.34 19.94
CA ARG A 234 -0.78 -5.16 19.71
C ARG A 234 -1.62 -3.87 19.59
N TRP A 235 -2.83 -3.94 19.05
CA TRP A 235 -3.72 -2.80 18.97
C TRP A 235 -4.29 -2.40 20.34
N TRP A 236 -4.73 -3.36 21.16
CA TRP A 236 -5.13 -3.09 22.54
C TRP A 236 -3.99 -2.54 23.38
N ASP A 237 -2.77 -3.03 23.19
CA ASP A 237 -1.58 -2.54 23.89
C ASP A 237 -1.23 -1.10 23.48
N ARG A 238 -1.30 -0.76 22.17
CA ARG A 238 -1.14 0.63 21.69
C ARG A 238 -2.23 1.55 22.23
N ARG A 239 -3.50 1.11 22.26
CA ARG A 239 -4.59 1.91 22.84
C ARG A 239 -4.42 2.13 24.33
N LYS A 240 -4.11 1.07 25.10
CA LYS A 240 -3.85 1.19 26.53
C LYS A 240 -2.68 2.10 26.81
N HIS A 241 -1.60 2.00 26.04
CA HIS A 241 -0.46 2.91 26.16
C HIS A 241 -0.88 4.36 25.90
N ASN A 242 -1.65 4.62 24.84
CA ASN A 242 -2.14 5.96 24.54
C ASN A 242 -3.14 6.48 25.59
N GLU A 243 -4.04 5.65 26.10
CA GLU A 243 -4.96 6.01 27.18
C GLU A 243 -4.23 6.28 28.50
N GLU A 244 -3.21 5.49 28.83
CA GLU A 244 -2.34 5.69 30.00
C GLU A 244 -1.50 6.96 29.86
N GLN A 245 -0.97 7.25 28.67
CA GLN A 245 -0.27 8.50 28.35
C GLN A 245 -1.22 9.71 28.50
N ILE A 246 -2.44 9.63 27.95
CA ILE A 246 -3.47 10.67 28.09
C ILE A 246 -3.91 10.82 29.56
N LEU A 247 -4.01 9.73 30.31
CA LEU A 247 -4.38 9.76 31.73
C LEU A 247 -3.26 10.33 32.59
N CYS A 248 -2.00 9.99 32.30
CA CYS A 248 -0.82 10.56 32.92
C CYS A 248 -0.74 12.06 32.63
N PHE A 249 -0.99 12.46 31.38
CA PHE A 249 -1.09 13.85 30.95
C PHE A 249 -2.19 14.61 31.74
N LYS A 250 -3.40 14.06 31.83
CA LYS A 250 -4.51 14.66 32.59
C LYS A 250 -4.17 14.83 34.08
N LYS A 251 -3.39 13.91 34.66
CA LYS A 251 -2.92 13.99 36.05
C LYS A 251 -1.80 15.01 36.27
N SER A 252 -1.03 15.32 35.23
CA SER A 252 0.03 16.35 35.27
C SER A 252 -0.47 17.79 35.03
N LEU A 253 -1.74 17.98 34.71
CA LEU A 253 -2.32 19.32 34.59
C LEU A 253 -2.51 19.96 35.97
N PRO A 254 -2.10 21.23 36.17
CA PRO A 254 -2.28 21.91 37.45
C PRO A 254 -3.77 22.02 37.80
N VAL A 255 -4.12 21.62 39.03
CA VAL A 255 -5.50 21.69 39.52
C VAL A 255 -5.87 23.16 39.79
N GLY A 256 -6.92 23.65 39.13
CA GLY A 256 -7.46 25.01 39.36
C GLY A 256 -7.23 26.02 38.23
N VAL A 257 -6.78 25.61 37.04
CA VAL A 257 -6.62 26.50 35.88
C VAL A 257 -7.98 26.79 35.23
N PRO A 258 -8.35 28.08 35.03
CA PRO A 258 -9.63 28.43 34.40
C PRO A 258 -9.71 27.97 32.93
N PRO A 259 -10.91 27.64 32.40
CA PRO A 259 -11.08 26.98 31.09
C PRO A 259 -10.40 27.71 29.92
N CYS A 260 -10.34 29.05 29.94
CA CYS A 260 -9.69 29.86 28.91
C CYS A 260 -8.17 29.69 28.83
N GLN A 261 -7.50 29.32 29.94
CA GLN A 261 -6.06 29.07 29.96
C GLN A 261 -5.71 27.61 29.67
N MET A 262 -6.68 26.70 29.83
CA MET A 262 -6.53 25.27 29.58
C MET A 262 -6.26 24.96 28.09
N LEU A 263 -6.89 25.70 27.16
CA LEU A 263 -6.66 25.54 25.73
C LEU A 263 -5.21 25.87 25.31
N PHE A 264 -4.60 26.89 25.92
CA PHE A 264 -3.22 27.27 25.63
C PHE A 264 -2.20 26.23 26.11
N PHE A 265 -2.42 25.65 27.29
CA PHE A 265 -1.59 24.55 27.80
C PHE A 265 -1.74 23.27 26.96
N ILE A 266 -2.96 22.93 26.55
CA ILE A 266 -3.22 21.77 25.72
C ILE A 266 -2.57 21.93 24.33
N CYS A 267 -2.71 23.09 23.68
CA CYS A 267 -2.06 23.33 22.38
C CYS A 267 -0.52 23.36 22.47
N ALA A 268 0.05 24.00 23.50
CA ALA A 268 1.51 24.04 23.68
C ALA A 268 2.09 22.65 23.99
N LEU A 269 1.38 21.82 24.77
CA LEU A 269 1.84 20.48 25.13
C LEU A 269 1.59 19.44 24.03
N ILE A 270 0.53 19.56 23.23
CA ILE A 270 0.35 18.73 22.02
C ILE A 270 1.49 19.01 21.03
N LEU A 271 1.90 20.28 20.87
CA LEU A 271 3.05 20.65 20.04
C LEU A 271 4.37 20.08 20.59
N ILE A 272 4.58 20.09 21.92
CA ILE A 272 5.77 19.48 22.54
C ILE A 272 5.73 17.95 22.43
N PHE A 273 4.57 17.31 22.60
CA PHE A 273 4.43 15.86 22.49
C PHE A 273 4.64 15.37 21.06
N LEU A 274 4.05 16.06 20.07
CA LEU A 274 4.31 15.82 18.65
C LEU A 274 5.81 15.98 18.34
N TRP A 275 6.46 16.98 18.94
CA TRP A 275 7.90 17.21 18.77
C TRP A 275 8.77 16.12 19.42
N THR A 276 8.40 15.60 20.59
CA THR A 276 9.13 14.47 21.23
C THR A 276 8.89 13.13 20.56
N PHE A 277 7.71 12.94 19.95
CA PHE A 277 7.37 11.73 19.20
C PHE A 277 8.13 11.68 17.86
N LEU A 278 8.33 12.82 17.21
CA LEU A 278 9.15 12.98 16.01
C LEU A 278 10.67 12.84 16.24
N ILE A 279 11.15 12.94 17.49
CA ILE A 279 12.59 12.84 17.82
C ILE A 279 12.97 11.44 18.36
N SER A 280 11.98 10.58 18.64
CA SER A 280 12.22 9.25 19.24
C SER A 280 12.03 8.07 18.27
N PHE A 281 11.98 8.34 16.96
CA PHE A 281 12.05 7.35 15.88
C PHE A 281 13.13 7.76 14.88
#